data_AF-A0A1E3BRD8-F1
#
_entry.id   AF-A0A1E3BRD8-F1
#
_cell.length_a   1.000
_cell.length_b   1.000
_cell.length_c   1.000
_cell.angle_alpha   90.00
_cell.angle_beta   90.00
_cell.angle_gamma   90.00
#
_symmetry.space_group_name_H-M   'P 1'
#
loop_
_entity.id
_entity.type
_entity.pdbx_description
1 polymer ?
#
loop_
_entity_poly.entity_id
_entity_poly.type
_entity_poly.pdbx_seq_one_letter_code
_entity_poly.pdbx_strand_id
1 'polypeptide(L)'
;MDGKTTTGVTLQTMHHQHFDHGVVLQQTPPPGLEIPDPDSCTVPQLLDVVTPKGADVLLDGVRQGLFVPPLENRGFSDLPLSDAPHAAKITPEDRHISWPEWSWQIINRRNRVIGPLWSKAYLPDSRPGSTSGSRKRLIFTEMEEAQPQEGCTEFTSSPGWPFVASSLQTEGKREEKLYVWTSDKKLIHLRRMIVEGAPNTDAARAARKAGLLGDRVVRTDDFEFRGFHDTLL
;
A
#
# COMPACT_ATOMS: atom_id res chain seq x y z
N MET A 1 -6.98 6.47 -1.02
CA MET A 1 -6.85 5.00 -1.00
C MET A 1 -8.01 4.30 -1.71
N ASP A 2 -9.17 4.96 -1.83
CA ASP A 2 -10.43 4.34 -2.32
C ASP A 2 -10.55 4.24 -3.85
N GLY A 3 -9.48 4.51 -4.60
CA GLY A 3 -9.48 4.39 -6.06
C GLY A 3 -10.38 5.40 -6.78
N LYS A 4 -10.58 6.59 -6.20
CA LYS A 4 -11.27 7.69 -6.87
C LYS A 4 -10.49 8.11 -8.12
N THR A 5 -11.22 8.49 -9.17
CA THR A 5 -10.68 8.99 -10.44
C THR A 5 -10.81 10.51 -10.56
N THR A 6 -11.62 11.13 -9.71
CA THR A 6 -11.74 12.59 -9.59
C THR A 6 -11.58 13.04 -8.14
N THR A 7 -11.23 14.31 -7.95
CA THR A 7 -11.09 14.97 -6.66
C THR A 7 -11.55 16.43 -6.77
N GLY A 8 -11.38 17.23 -5.72
CA GLY A 8 -11.71 18.65 -5.76
C GLY A 8 -11.13 19.41 -4.59
N VAL A 9 -11.27 20.73 -4.65
CA VAL A 9 -10.91 21.64 -3.56
C VAL A 9 -12.14 22.38 -3.07
N THR A 10 -12.22 22.58 -1.76
CA THR A 10 -13.29 23.30 -1.07
C THR A 10 -12.68 24.41 -0.20
N LEU A 11 -13.18 25.63 -0.35
CA LEU A 11 -12.98 26.74 0.58
C LEU A 11 -14.20 26.80 1.50
N GLN A 12 -13.96 26.69 2.80
CA GLN A 12 -15.01 26.70 3.82
C GLN A 12 -14.57 27.54 5.02
N THR A 13 -15.54 27.98 5.81
CA THR A 13 -15.23 28.56 7.13
C THR A 13 -14.76 27.50 8.12
N MET A 14 -14.23 27.91 9.26
CA MET A 14 -14.03 27.00 10.38
C MET A 14 -15.37 26.74 11.07
N HIS A 15 -15.61 25.50 11.48
CA HIS A 15 -16.69 25.17 12.42
C HIS A 15 -16.12 25.08 13.83
N HIS A 16 -16.85 25.62 14.81
CA HIS A 16 -16.37 25.80 16.18
C HIS A 16 -16.11 24.48 16.96
N GLN A 17 -16.69 23.36 16.50
CA GLN A 17 -16.62 22.05 17.17
C GLN A 17 -16.16 20.88 16.30
N HIS A 18 -16.26 20.98 14.98
CA HIS A 18 -16.14 19.81 14.09
C HIS A 18 -15.24 20.14 12.90
N PHE A 19 -14.38 19.22 12.50
CA PHE A 19 -13.49 19.41 11.34
C PHE A 19 -14.27 19.26 10.03
N ASP A 20 -14.03 20.16 9.08
CA ASP A 20 -14.66 20.14 7.76
C ASP A 20 -16.20 20.28 7.75
N HIS A 21 -16.77 20.94 8.78
CA HIS A 21 -18.20 21.25 8.88
C HIS A 21 -18.51 22.75 8.72
N GLY A 22 -17.62 23.50 8.07
CA GLY A 22 -17.81 24.92 7.83
C GLY A 22 -18.91 25.22 6.82
N VAL A 23 -19.28 26.50 6.70
CA VAL A 23 -20.06 26.97 5.54
C VAL A 23 -19.15 26.91 4.32
N VAL A 24 -19.55 26.16 3.29
CA VAL A 24 -18.80 26.09 2.02
C VAL A 24 -18.98 27.41 1.27
N LEU A 25 -17.89 28.16 1.12
CA LEU A 25 -17.88 29.46 0.45
C LEU A 25 -17.65 29.31 -1.05
N GLN A 26 -16.86 28.32 -1.44
CA GLN A 26 -16.57 28.00 -2.84
C GLN A 26 -16.07 26.57 -2.93
N GLN A 27 -16.43 25.87 -4.01
CA GLN A 27 -16.02 24.49 -4.24
C GLN A 27 -15.71 24.28 -5.72
N THR A 28 -14.89 23.28 -6.01
CA THR A 28 -14.74 22.79 -7.39
C THR A 28 -16.06 22.16 -7.84
N PRO A 29 -16.65 22.60 -8.97
CA PRO A 29 -17.92 22.03 -9.44
C PRO A 29 -17.77 20.57 -9.87
N PRO A 30 -18.85 19.76 -9.80
CA PRO A 30 -18.87 18.43 -10.39
C PRO A 30 -18.47 18.46 -11.88
N PRO A 31 -17.76 17.44 -12.39
CA PRO A 31 -17.36 16.19 -11.72
C PRO A 31 -16.09 16.30 -10.84
N GLY A 32 -15.51 17.50 -10.71
CA GLY A 32 -14.25 17.74 -10.01
C GLY A 32 -13.05 17.89 -10.95
N LEU A 33 -11.86 17.79 -10.36
CA LEU A 33 -10.57 17.67 -11.07
C LEU A 33 -10.31 16.19 -11.35
N GLU A 34 -9.85 15.88 -12.57
CA GLU A 34 -9.37 14.54 -12.90
C GLU A 34 -8.07 14.23 -12.15
N ILE A 35 -7.95 12.99 -11.66
CA ILE A 35 -6.70 12.49 -11.09
C ILE A 35 -5.84 11.98 -12.25
N PRO A 36 -4.60 12.48 -12.43
CA PRO A 36 -3.71 12.01 -13.50
C PRO A 36 -3.41 10.53 -13.35
N ASP A 37 -3.50 9.76 -14.43
CA ASP A 37 -3.24 8.31 -14.46
C ASP A 37 -3.72 7.58 -13.18
N PRO A 38 -5.03 7.47 -12.92
CA PRO A 38 -5.59 7.08 -11.61
C PRO A 38 -5.01 5.79 -11.01
N ASP A 39 -4.56 4.87 -11.84
CA ASP A 39 -3.96 3.60 -11.42
C ASP A 39 -2.49 3.71 -11.01
N SER A 40 -1.76 4.75 -11.43
CA SER A 40 -0.33 4.96 -11.16
C SER A 40 -0.01 6.27 -10.42
N CYS A 41 -0.96 7.20 -10.30
CA CYS A 41 -0.81 8.48 -9.63
C CYS A 41 -0.14 8.37 -8.25
N THR A 42 0.78 9.30 -7.97
CA THR A 42 1.45 9.47 -6.68
C THR A 42 0.95 10.71 -5.97
N VAL A 43 1.21 10.83 -4.66
CA VAL A 43 0.82 12.03 -3.90
C VAL A 43 1.44 13.32 -4.47
N PRO A 44 2.74 13.38 -4.83
CA PRO A 44 3.30 14.57 -5.47
C PRO A 44 2.60 14.94 -6.78
N GLN A 45 2.34 13.97 -7.66
CA GLN A 45 1.63 14.22 -8.93
C GLN A 45 0.20 14.73 -8.69
N LEU A 46 -0.48 14.23 -7.66
CA LEU A 46 -1.80 14.74 -7.29
C LEU A 46 -1.71 16.19 -6.78
N LEU A 47 -0.69 16.51 -5.98
CA LEU A 47 -0.44 17.87 -5.48
C LEU A 47 -0.19 18.87 -6.60
N ASP A 48 0.54 18.48 -7.65
CA ASP A 48 0.77 19.33 -8.84
C ASP A 48 -0.54 19.78 -9.50
N VAL A 49 -1.63 19.00 -9.36
CA VAL A 49 -2.96 19.35 -9.88
C VAL A 49 -3.81 20.10 -8.86
N VAL A 50 -3.87 19.64 -7.61
CA VAL A 50 -4.79 20.22 -6.62
C VAL A 50 -4.28 21.53 -6.01
N THR A 51 -2.96 21.72 -5.92
CA THR A 51 -2.38 22.90 -5.29
C THR A 51 -2.66 24.20 -6.06
N PRO A 52 -2.42 24.28 -7.39
CA PRO A 52 -2.79 25.48 -8.15
C PRO A 52 -4.28 25.78 -8.05
N LYS A 53 -5.15 24.76 -8.15
CA LYS A 53 -6.59 24.96 -8.03
C LYS A 53 -6.99 25.49 -6.66
N GLY A 54 -6.36 25.00 -5.59
CA GLY A 54 -6.60 25.50 -4.25
C GLY A 54 -6.17 26.94 -4.05
N ALA A 55 -5.04 27.34 -4.66
CA ALA A 55 -4.59 28.73 -4.66
C ALA A 55 -5.59 29.66 -5.40
N ASP A 56 -6.08 29.23 -6.56
CA ASP A 56 -7.08 29.99 -7.33
C ASP A 56 -8.38 30.17 -6.56
N VAL A 57 -8.91 29.08 -5.98
CA VAL A 57 -10.15 29.11 -5.18
C VAL A 57 -10.00 30.04 -3.97
N LEU A 58 -8.85 30.03 -3.30
CA LEU A 58 -8.58 30.93 -2.18
C LEU A 58 -8.49 32.40 -2.65
N LEU A 59 -7.73 32.68 -3.71
CA LEU A 59 -7.54 34.03 -4.23
C LEU A 59 -8.86 34.65 -4.70
N ASP A 60 -9.68 33.88 -5.41
CA ASP A 60 -11.00 34.30 -5.86
C ASP A 60 -11.93 34.57 -4.68
N GLY A 61 -11.94 33.66 -3.69
CA GLY A 61 -12.74 33.83 -2.47
C GLY A 61 -12.38 35.08 -1.68
N VAL A 62 -11.09 35.42 -1.60
CA VAL A 62 -10.61 36.66 -0.96
C VAL A 62 -11.04 37.89 -1.77
N ARG A 63 -10.84 37.89 -3.09
CA ARG A 63 -11.18 39.04 -3.96
C ARG A 63 -12.66 39.36 -3.98
N GLN A 64 -13.51 38.32 -3.92
CA GLN A 64 -14.96 38.46 -3.90
C GLN A 64 -15.50 38.75 -2.49
N GLY A 65 -14.67 38.70 -1.45
CA GLY A 65 -15.10 38.91 -0.07
C GLY A 65 -16.05 37.85 0.45
N LEU A 66 -15.93 36.59 0.00
CA LEU A 66 -16.90 35.51 0.33
C LEU A 66 -16.95 35.17 1.82
N PHE A 67 -15.95 35.60 2.58
CA PHE A 67 -15.86 35.42 4.02
C PHE A 67 -16.55 36.54 4.82
N VAL A 68 -17.09 37.58 4.16
CA VAL A 68 -17.78 38.70 4.81
C VAL A 68 -19.27 38.38 4.93
N PRO A 69 -19.89 38.54 6.12
CA PRO A 69 -21.32 38.28 6.29
C PRO A 69 -22.22 39.15 5.37
N PRO A 70 -23.39 38.64 4.94
CA PRO A 70 -23.91 37.30 5.25
C PRO A 70 -23.20 36.20 4.44
N LEU A 71 -22.87 35.10 5.12
CA LEU A 71 -22.22 33.95 4.48
C LEU A 71 -23.25 33.14 3.70
N GLU A 72 -22.97 32.87 2.44
CA GLU A 72 -23.79 32.03 1.56
C GLU A 72 -23.14 30.66 1.41
N ASN A 73 -23.92 29.59 1.59
CA ASN A 73 -23.45 28.24 1.27
C ASN A 73 -23.50 28.04 -0.25
N ARG A 74 -22.33 27.83 -0.86
CA ARG A 74 -22.14 27.61 -2.30
C ARG A 74 -21.62 26.22 -2.64
N GLY A 75 -21.77 25.26 -1.74
CA GLY A 75 -21.45 23.86 -2.01
C GLY A 75 -22.40 23.25 -3.03
N PHE A 76 -21.90 22.29 -3.83
CA PHE A 76 -22.70 21.58 -4.86
C PHE A 76 -23.43 20.34 -4.33
N SER A 77 -23.44 20.14 -3.01
CA SER A 77 -23.98 18.96 -2.37
C SER A 77 -25.36 19.25 -1.77
N ASP A 78 -26.40 18.61 -2.30
CA ASP A 78 -27.69 18.46 -1.61
C ASP A 78 -27.62 17.44 -0.46
N LEU A 79 -26.53 16.67 -0.38
CA LEU A 79 -26.29 15.77 0.75
C LEU A 79 -25.90 16.60 1.97
N PRO A 80 -26.53 16.36 3.13
CA PRO A 80 -26.05 16.89 4.40
C PRO A 80 -24.57 16.54 4.57
N LEU A 81 -23.75 17.47 5.07
CA LEU A 81 -22.34 17.21 5.39
C LEU A 81 -22.15 16.00 6.34
N SER A 82 -23.18 15.58 7.08
CA SER A 82 -23.18 14.36 7.90
C SER A 82 -23.08 13.07 7.09
N ASP A 83 -23.47 13.09 5.82
CA ASP A 83 -23.53 11.93 4.93
C ASP A 83 -22.33 11.88 3.98
N ALA A 84 -21.46 12.90 4.01
CA ALA A 84 -20.20 12.90 3.29
C ALA A 84 -19.24 11.89 3.95
N PRO A 85 -18.61 10.99 3.17
CA PRO A 85 -17.70 9.99 3.71
C PRO A 85 -16.52 10.67 4.42
N HIS A 86 -16.45 10.51 5.73
CA HIS A 86 -15.37 11.08 6.54
C HIS A 86 -14.05 10.37 6.22
N ALA A 87 -13.04 11.15 5.83
CA ALA A 87 -11.68 10.64 5.63
C ALA A 87 -11.01 10.43 7.00
N ALA A 88 -11.07 9.21 7.52
CA ALA A 88 -10.44 8.88 8.79
C ALA A 88 -8.92 9.16 8.77
N LYS A 89 -8.37 9.47 9.94
CA LYS A 89 -6.93 9.65 10.12
C LYS A 89 -6.19 8.37 9.70
N ILE A 90 -5.17 8.53 8.85
CA ILE A 90 -4.27 7.43 8.47
C ILE A 90 -3.43 7.01 9.69
N THR A 91 -3.46 5.72 10.01
CA THR A 91 -2.76 5.09 11.12
C THR A 91 -1.66 4.15 10.61
N PRO A 92 -0.73 3.69 11.47
CA PRO A 92 0.25 2.67 11.09
C PRO A 92 -0.40 1.34 10.63
N GLU A 93 -1.61 1.04 11.09
CA GLU A 93 -2.33 -0.18 10.73
C GLU A 93 -2.86 -0.13 9.28
N ASP A 94 -3.10 1.05 8.72
CA ASP A 94 -3.46 1.19 7.29
C ASP A 94 -2.35 0.69 6.34
N ARG A 95 -1.13 0.55 6.85
CA ARG A 95 0.03 0.00 6.13
C ARG A 95 0.19 -1.52 6.31
N HIS A 96 -0.62 -2.16 7.15
CA HIS A 96 -0.59 -3.60 7.36
C HIS A 96 -1.28 -4.32 6.20
N ILE A 97 -0.57 -5.20 5.50
CA ILE A 97 -1.14 -5.89 4.34
C ILE A 97 -2.08 -7.00 4.81
N SER A 98 -3.37 -6.88 4.47
CA SER A 98 -4.31 -8.01 4.54
C SER A 98 -4.16 -8.87 3.29
N TRP A 99 -3.22 -9.82 3.31
CA TRP A 99 -2.97 -10.74 2.19
C TRP A 99 -4.20 -11.53 1.68
N PRO A 100 -5.11 -12.03 2.54
CA PRO A 100 -6.28 -12.78 2.04
C PRO A 100 -7.33 -11.88 1.37
N GLU A 101 -7.34 -10.58 1.67
CA GLU A 101 -8.38 -9.66 1.19
C GLU A 101 -7.88 -8.75 0.07
N TRP A 102 -6.65 -8.27 0.15
CA TRP A 102 -6.15 -7.22 -0.74
C TRP A 102 -5.61 -7.78 -2.05
N SER A 103 -6.18 -7.30 -3.15
CA SER A 103 -5.63 -7.50 -4.48
C SER A 103 -4.32 -6.71 -4.65
N TRP A 104 -3.53 -7.07 -5.68
CA TRP A 104 -2.34 -6.30 -6.02
C TRP A 104 -2.64 -4.82 -6.25
N GLN A 105 -3.76 -4.49 -6.91
CA GLN A 105 -4.16 -3.10 -7.16
C GLN A 105 -4.32 -2.31 -5.85
N ILE A 106 -4.91 -2.91 -4.81
CA ILE A 106 -5.08 -2.28 -3.50
C ILE A 106 -3.71 -2.10 -2.82
N ILE A 107 -2.88 -3.14 -2.81
CA ILE A 107 -1.53 -3.13 -2.23
C ILE A 107 -0.67 -2.04 -2.89
N ASN A 108 -0.59 -2.04 -4.22
CA ASN A 108 0.21 -1.09 -4.98
C ASN A 108 -0.25 0.37 -4.76
N ARG A 109 -1.57 0.60 -4.76
CA ARG A 109 -2.14 1.93 -4.48
C ARG A 109 -1.79 2.41 -3.08
N ARG A 110 -1.94 1.56 -2.06
CA ARG A 110 -1.57 1.92 -0.68
C ARG A 110 -0.08 2.21 -0.58
N ASN A 111 0.77 1.38 -1.19
CA ASN A 111 2.22 1.59 -1.17
C ASN A 111 2.63 2.97 -1.75
N ARG A 112 1.99 3.41 -2.85
CA ARG A 112 2.23 4.74 -3.45
C ARG A 112 1.68 5.90 -2.64
N VAL A 113 0.54 5.72 -1.96
CA VAL A 113 -0.16 6.81 -1.29
C VAL A 113 0.32 7.02 0.15
N ILE A 114 0.47 5.94 0.90
CA ILE A 114 0.82 5.99 2.33
C ILE A 114 2.22 5.46 2.64
N GLY A 115 2.99 5.03 1.62
CA GLY A 115 4.38 4.59 1.76
C GLY A 115 4.54 3.09 2.06
N PRO A 116 5.75 2.66 2.47
CA PRO A 116 6.09 1.25 2.65
C PRO A 116 5.10 0.49 3.53
N LEU A 117 4.65 -0.64 3.03
CA LEU A 117 3.70 -1.53 3.71
C LEU A 117 4.44 -2.57 4.56
N TRP A 118 3.75 -3.19 5.50
CA TRP A 118 4.34 -4.15 6.41
C TRP A 118 3.45 -5.36 6.67
N SER A 119 4.07 -6.44 7.13
CA SER A 119 3.44 -7.67 7.64
C SER A 119 4.29 -8.30 8.75
N LYS A 120 3.79 -9.36 9.38
CA LYS A 120 4.52 -10.15 10.37
C LYS A 120 4.80 -11.55 9.86
N ALA A 121 6.05 -11.98 9.94
CA ALA A 121 6.44 -13.36 9.66
C ALA A 121 6.74 -14.12 10.95
N TYR A 122 6.35 -15.39 10.99
CA TYR A 122 6.70 -16.30 12.07
C TYR A 122 8.18 -16.72 11.98
N LEU A 123 8.85 -16.73 13.13
CA LEU A 123 10.21 -17.20 13.29
C LEU A 123 10.23 -18.23 14.43
N PRO A 124 10.45 -19.52 14.13
CA PRO A 124 10.54 -20.55 15.16
C PRO A 124 11.74 -20.29 16.08
N ASP A 125 11.61 -20.70 17.34
CA ASP A 125 12.70 -20.70 18.30
C ASP A 125 13.78 -21.70 17.84
N SER A 126 15.05 -21.30 17.96
CA SER A 126 16.19 -22.12 17.51
C SER A 126 16.50 -23.30 18.45
N ARG A 127 15.81 -23.41 19.59
CA ARG A 127 15.99 -24.50 20.56
C ARG A 127 15.39 -25.81 20.04
N PRO A 128 16.16 -26.92 20.00
CA PRO A 128 15.66 -28.22 19.58
C PRO A 128 14.44 -28.65 20.40
N GLY A 129 13.33 -28.99 19.73
CA GLY A 129 12.08 -29.43 20.38
C GLY A 129 11.17 -28.31 20.90
N SER A 130 11.53 -27.04 20.70
CA SER A 130 10.64 -25.92 21.02
C SER A 130 9.58 -25.76 19.92
N THR A 131 8.31 -25.74 20.30
CA THR A 131 7.19 -25.32 19.44
C THR A 131 6.90 -23.83 19.56
N SER A 132 7.67 -23.12 20.39
CA SER A 132 7.56 -21.67 20.55
C SER A 132 8.25 -20.95 19.40
N GLY A 133 7.80 -19.73 19.13
CA GLY A 133 8.41 -18.85 18.14
C GLY A 133 7.99 -17.42 18.38
N SER A 134 8.65 -16.51 17.68
CA SER A 134 8.37 -15.08 17.72
C SER A 134 7.82 -14.64 16.37
N ARG A 135 7.20 -13.45 16.35
CA ARG A 135 6.80 -12.80 15.09
C ARG A 135 7.68 -11.58 14.90
N LYS A 136 8.28 -11.46 13.72
CA LYS A 136 9.07 -10.28 13.34
C LYS A 136 8.31 -9.44 12.34
N ARG A 137 8.34 -8.12 12.53
CA ARG A 137 7.82 -7.19 11.54
C ARG A 137 8.73 -7.15 10.31
N LEU A 138 8.11 -7.22 9.14
CA LEU A 138 8.72 -7.02 7.83
C LEU A 138 8.15 -5.74 7.23
N ILE A 139 8.99 -4.84 6.75
CA ILE A 139 8.56 -3.65 6.00
C ILE A 139 9.05 -3.80 4.56
N PHE A 140 8.14 -3.82 3.61
CA PHE A 140 8.42 -3.98 2.18
C PHE A 140 8.66 -2.60 1.58
N THR A 141 9.91 -2.31 1.22
CA THR A 141 10.28 -0.99 0.70
C THR A 141 10.21 -0.92 -0.82
N GLU A 142 10.37 -2.05 -1.49
CA GLU A 142 10.27 -2.16 -2.95
C GLU A 142 9.54 -3.45 -3.33
N MET A 143 8.47 -3.31 -4.10
CA MET A 143 7.61 -4.40 -4.57
C MET A 143 7.25 -4.17 -6.02
N GLU A 144 7.09 -5.25 -6.78
CA GLU A 144 6.59 -5.19 -8.15
C GLU A 144 5.76 -6.42 -8.52
N GLU A 145 4.87 -6.27 -9.48
CA GLU A 145 4.21 -7.42 -10.10
C GLU A 145 5.23 -8.19 -10.95
N ALA A 146 5.24 -9.51 -10.79
CA ALA A 146 6.06 -10.44 -11.54
C ALA A 146 5.19 -11.41 -12.32
N GLN A 147 5.72 -11.92 -13.43
CA GLN A 147 5.10 -13.03 -14.13
C GLN A 147 5.34 -14.33 -13.34
N PRO A 148 4.33 -15.20 -13.17
CA PRO A 148 4.51 -16.52 -12.57
C PRO A 148 5.60 -17.31 -13.31
N GLN A 149 6.57 -17.84 -12.56
CA GLN A 149 7.55 -18.78 -13.11
C GLN A 149 6.96 -20.18 -13.15
N GLU A 150 7.50 -21.03 -14.03
CA GLU A 150 7.08 -22.42 -14.17
C GLU A 150 7.29 -23.19 -12.86
N GLY A 151 6.26 -23.93 -12.42
CA GLY A 151 6.25 -24.65 -11.14
C GLY A 151 5.96 -23.81 -9.88
N CYS A 152 5.91 -22.47 -9.96
CA CYS A 152 5.60 -21.63 -8.78
C CYS A 152 4.24 -21.98 -8.14
N THR A 153 3.24 -22.26 -8.98
CA THR A 153 1.88 -22.58 -8.54
C THR A 153 1.77 -23.97 -7.90
N GLU A 154 2.69 -24.89 -8.24
CA GLU A 154 2.78 -26.22 -7.64
C GLU A 154 3.31 -26.14 -6.19
N PHE A 155 4.16 -25.15 -5.89
CA PHE A 155 4.66 -24.93 -4.54
C PHE A 155 3.58 -24.35 -3.61
N THR A 156 2.99 -23.22 -4.01
CA THR A 156 1.91 -22.57 -3.29
C THR A 156 1.15 -21.63 -4.21
N SER A 157 -0.16 -21.51 -4.01
CA SER A 157 -1.01 -20.47 -4.58
C SER A 157 -1.79 -19.71 -3.50
N SER A 158 -1.44 -19.96 -2.22
CA SER A 158 -2.13 -19.34 -1.09
C SER A 158 -1.64 -17.89 -0.91
N PRO A 159 -2.56 -16.91 -0.82
CA PRO A 159 -2.20 -15.52 -0.57
C PRO A 159 -1.39 -15.36 0.72
N GLY A 160 -0.38 -14.51 0.68
CA GLY A 160 0.44 -14.21 1.85
C GLY A 160 1.42 -15.31 2.23
N TRP A 161 1.58 -16.38 1.44
CA TRP A 161 2.64 -17.38 1.64
C TRP A 161 3.91 -16.98 0.87
N PRO A 162 4.98 -16.48 1.52
CA PRO A 162 6.17 -16.06 0.81
C PRO A 162 7.08 -17.25 0.51
N PHE A 163 7.79 -17.17 -0.61
CA PHE A 163 8.75 -18.18 -1.01
C PHE A 163 9.88 -17.58 -1.83
N VAL A 164 11.07 -18.14 -1.65
CA VAL A 164 12.25 -17.82 -2.45
C VAL A 164 12.31 -18.78 -3.63
N ALA A 165 12.49 -18.25 -4.83
CA ALA A 165 12.81 -19.04 -6.02
C ALA A 165 14.29 -18.81 -6.40
N SER A 166 14.99 -19.89 -6.72
CA SER A 166 16.40 -19.87 -7.13
C SER A 166 16.53 -20.56 -8.49
N SER A 167 17.09 -19.88 -9.49
CA SER A 167 17.32 -20.50 -10.81
C SER A 167 18.44 -21.54 -10.73
N LEU A 168 18.21 -22.71 -11.34
CA LEU A 168 19.17 -23.82 -11.42
C LEU A 168 20.03 -23.78 -12.69
N GLN A 169 19.62 -23.02 -13.71
CA GLN A 169 20.30 -22.96 -15.02
C GLN A 169 21.50 -22.02 -15.07
N THR A 170 21.75 -21.19 -14.05
CA THR A 170 22.83 -20.20 -14.09
C THR A 170 24.16 -20.83 -13.64
N GLU A 171 25.10 -21.04 -14.58
CA GLU A 171 26.52 -21.30 -14.27
C GLU A 171 27.13 -20.06 -13.59
N GLY A 172 26.87 -19.91 -12.29
CA GLY A 172 27.23 -18.73 -11.52
C GLY A 172 26.58 -18.67 -10.13
N LYS A 173 26.61 -17.49 -9.51
CA LYS A 173 25.99 -17.25 -8.21
C LYS A 173 24.46 -17.32 -8.37
N ARG A 174 23.82 -18.34 -7.78
CA ARG A 174 22.37 -18.51 -7.78
C ARG A 174 21.69 -17.22 -7.36
N GLU A 175 20.93 -16.61 -8.28
CA GLU A 175 20.11 -15.45 -7.97
C GLU A 175 18.83 -15.94 -7.28
N GLU A 176 18.62 -15.47 -6.05
CA GLU A 176 17.47 -15.81 -5.24
C GLU A 176 16.52 -14.63 -5.21
N LYS A 177 15.23 -14.86 -5.53
CA LYS A 177 14.19 -13.82 -5.52
C LYS A 177 13.07 -14.22 -4.60
N LEU A 178 12.56 -13.27 -3.82
CA LEU A 178 11.47 -13.50 -2.86
C LEU A 178 10.13 -13.10 -3.48
N TYR A 179 9.19 -14.04 -3.48
CA TYR A 179 7.87 -13.85 -4.04
C TYR A 179 6.77 -14.10 -3.02
N VAL A 180 5.59 -13.54 -3.28
CA VAL A 180 4.37 -13.76 -2.50
C VAL A 180 3.15 -13.60 -3.40
N TRP A 181 2.11 -14.41 -3.17
CA TRP A 181 0.84 -14.30 -3.87
C TRP A 181 -0.12 -13.34 -3.15
N THR A 182 -0.93 -12.62 -3.93
CA THR A 182 -2.04 -11.77 -3.45
C THR A 182 -3.38 -12.50 -3.56
N SER A 183 -4.45 -11.90 -3.01
CA SER A 183 -5.81 -12.48 -3.05
C SER A 183 -6.35 -12.69 -4.48
N ASP A 184 -5.93 -11.85 -5.42
CA ASP A 184 -6.27 -11.91 -6.84
C ASP A 184 -5.29 -12.77 -7.68
N LYS A 185 -4.49 -13.62 -7.03
CA LYS A 185 -3.54 -14.55 -7.66
C LYS A 185 -2.49 -13.84 -8.52
N LYS A 186 -2.10 -12.63 -8.15
CA LYS A 186 -0.93 -11.95 -8.73
C LYS A 186 0.32 -12.31 -7.95
N LEU A 187 1.41 -12.54 -8.68
CA LEU A 187 2.70 -12.83 -8.07
C LEU A 187 3.45 -11.51 -7.87
N ILE A 188 3.85 -11.24 -6.63
CA ILE A 188 4.60 -10.04 -6.29
C ILE A 188 6.02 -10.42 -5.98
N HIS A 189 6.98 -9.77 -6.64
CA HIS A 189 8.39 -9.84 -6.29
C HIS A 189 8.69 -8.78 -5.22
N LEU A 190 9.07 -9.25 -4.05
CA LEU A 190 9.56 -8.43 -2.96
C LEU A 190 11.05 -8.19 -3.20
N ARG A 191 11.40 -7.04 -3.79
CA ARG A 191 12.80 -6.72 -4.11
C ARG A 191 13.60 -6.42 -2.86
N ARG A 192 13.04 -5.59 -1.98
CA ARG A 192 13.72 -5.11 -0.77
C ARG A 192 12.80 -5.08 0.43
N MET A 193 13.36 -5.47 1.57
CA MET A 193 12.66 -5.40 2.84
C MET A 193 13.57 -5.06 4.01
N ILE A 194 12.94 -4.54 5.07
CA ILE A 194 13.51 -4.36 6.40
C ILE A 194 12.91 -5.45 7.28
N VAL A 195 13.74 -6.31 7.83
CA VAL A 195 13.35 -7.18 8.95
C VAL A 195 13.59 -6.39 10.23
N GLU A 196 12.70 -6.48 11.20
CA GLU A 196 12.85 -5.86 12.52
C GLU A 196 14.27 -6.04 13.10
N GLY A 197 14.94 -4.92 13.39
CA GLY A 197 16.31 -4.88 13.88
C GLY A 197 17.42 -4.99 12.83
N ALA A 198 17.08 -5.04 11.53
CA ALA A 198 18.03 -5.15 10.42
C ALA A 198 17.90 -3.96 9.43
N PRO A 199 18.94 -3.66 8.63
CA PRO A 199 18.85 -2.62 7.60
C PRO A 199 18.03 -3.07 6.39
N ASN A 200 17.61 -2.11 5.56
CA ASN A 200 16.97 -2.36 4.27
C ASN A 200 17.96 -3.06 3.32
N THR A 201 17.65 -4.29 2.90
CA THR A 201 18.47 -5.09 1.97
C THR A 201 17.58 -5.87 1.01
N ASP A 202 18.20 -6.51 0.02
CA ASP A 202 17.57 -7.53 -0.82
C ASP A 202 16.71 -8.50 0.01
N ALA A 203 15.48 -8.73 -0.41
CA ALA A 203 14.50 -9.41 0.44
C ALA A 203 14.78 -10.91 0.60
N ALA A 204 15.25 -11.60 -0.45
CA ALA A 204 15.62 -13.01 -0.33
C ALA A 204 16.79 -13.18 0.65
N ARG A 205 17.81 -12.33 0.54
CA ARG A 205 18.95 -12.30 1.47
C ARG A 205 18.50 -11.95 2.89
N ALA A 206 17.61 -10.99 3.07
CA ALA A 206 17.08 -10.61 4.37
C ALA A 206 16.34 -11.78 5.03
N ALA A 207 15.48 -12.47 4.27
CA ALA A 207 14.70 -13.61 4.76
C ALA A 207 15.60 -14.76 5.23
N ARG A 208 16.62 -15.10 4.42
CA ARG A 208 17.61 -16.12 4.75
C ARG A 208 18.40 -15.75 6.01
N LYS A 209 18.94 -14.53 6.09
CA LYS A 209 19.73 -14.07 7.25
C LYS A 209 18.89 -14.03 8.53
N ALA A 210 17.60 -13.73 8.41
CA ALA A 210 16.69 -13.68 9.54
C ALA A 210 16.14 -15.06 9.96
N GLY A 211 16.41 -16.13 9.21
CA GLY A 211 15.93 -17.48 9.51
C GLY A 211 14.45 -17.71 9.19
N LEU A 212 13.85 -16.90 8.31
CA LEU A 212 12.42 -16.96 7.98
C LEU A 212 12.06 -18.11 7.03
N LEU A 213 13.04 -18.68 6.33
CA LEU A 213 12.84 -19.77 5.38
C LEU A 213 12.71 -21.10 6.11
N GLY A 214 11.68 -21.86 5.77
CA GLY A 214 11.44 -23.21 6.27
C GLY A 214 12.25 -24.28 5.55
N ASP A 215 12.09 -25.51 6.02
CA ASP A 215 12.80 -26.68 5.50
C ASP A 215 12.13 -27.28 4.25
N ARG A 216 10.89 -26.88 3.95
CA ARG A 216 10.15 -27.35 2.78
C ARG A 216 10.78 -26.79 1.51
N VAL A 217 11.37 -27.68 0.71
CA VAL A 217 11.96 -27.38 -0.60
C VAL A 217 11.22 -28.16 -1.68
N VAL A 218 10.88 -27.50 -2.77
CA VAL A 218 10.37 -28.14 -4.00
C VAL A 218 11.31 -27.78 -5.13
N ARG A 219 11.60 -28.75 -6.01
CA ARG A 219 12.48 -28.55 -7.16
C ARG A 219 11.73 -28.91 -8.43
N THR A 220 11.87 -28.06 -9.43
CA THR A 220 11.56 -28.36 -10.83
C THR A 220 12.86 -28.49 -11.61
N ASP A 221 12.76 -28.72 -12.91
CA ASP A 221 13.93 -28.80 -13.79
C ASP A 221 14.75 -27.50 -13.75
N ASP A 222 14.09 -26.35 -13.61
CA ASP A 222 14.71 -25.04 -13.76
C ASP A 222 14.84 -24.25 -12.45
N PHE A 223 14.09 -24.60 -11.40
CA PHE A 223 13.99 -23.81 -10.18
C PHE A 223 14.01 -24.65 -8.88
N GLU A 224 14.62 -24.09 -7.84
CA GLU A 224 14.44 -24.52 -6.45
C GLU A 224 13.58 -23.48 -5.70
N PHE A 225 12.47 -23.92 -5.13
CA PHE A 225 11.55 -23.12 -4.32
C PHE A 225 11.69 -23.46 -2.85
N ARG A 226 11.73 -22.43 -2.00
CA ARG A 226 11.74 -22.57 -0.53
C ARG A 226 10.78 -21.58 0.12
N GLY A 227 9.81 -22.10 0.86
CA GLY A 227 8.80 -21.27 1.53
C GLY A 227 9.28 -20.70 2.85
N PHE A 228 8.53 -19.74 3.38
CA PHE A 228 8.64 -19.37 4.78
C PHE A 228 8.05 -20.46 5.68
N HIS A 229 8.33 -20.36 6.98
CA HIS A 229 7.75 -21.27 7.99
C HIS A 229 6.23 -21.19 8.08
N ASP A 230 5.64 -20.03 7.78
CA ASP A 230 4.20 -19.76 7.86
C ASP A 230 3.80 -18.62 6.91
N THR A 231 2.50 -18.37 6.78
CA THR A 231 1.98 -17.19 6.06
C THR A 231 2.33 -15.89 6.80
N LEU A 232 2.38 -14.82 6.01
CA LEU A 232 2.41 -13.47 6.53
C LEU A 232 1.06 -13.13 7.14
N LEU A 233 1.10 -12.57 8.34
CA LEU A 233 -0.04 -11.87 8.92
C LEU A 233 0.03 -10.38 8.65
#